data_AF-A0A0W0YFZ2-F1
#
_entry.id   AF-A0A0W0YFZ2-F1
#
_cell.length_a   1.000
_cell.length_b   1.000
_cell.length_c   1.000
_cell.angle_alpha   90.00
_cell.angle_beta   90.00
_cell.angle_gamma   90.00
#
_symmetry.space_group_name_H-M   'P 1'
#
loop_
_entity.id
_entity.type
_entity.pdbx_description
1 polymer ?
#
loop_
_entity_poly.entity_id
_entity_poly.type
_entity_poly.pdbx_seq_one_letter_code
_entity_poly.pdbx_strand_id
1 'polypeptide(L)' 'MKQHSVVLLLQDTTTLNFTGQKEREDIDPINHEKHLGLLLHPILAVTPERLCLGVL' A
#
# COMPACT_ATOMS: atom_id res chain seq x y z
N MET A 1 -0.28 24.23 -18.38
CA MET A 1 -1.19 24.37 -17.20
C MET A 1 -1.00 23.14 -16.34
N LYS A 2 -0.87 23.26 -15.01
CA LYS A 2 -0.93 22.08 -14.13
C LYS A 2 -2.36 21.54 -14.15
N GLN A 3 -2.54 20.23 -14.36
CA GLN A 3 -3.86 19.60 -14.39
C GLN A 3 -4.60 19.75 -13.04
N HIS A 4 -3.86 19.77 -11.93
CA HIS A 4 -4.37 19.98 -10.57
C HIS A 4 -3.50 21.01 -9.85
N SER A 5 -4.13 22.00 -9.19
CA SER A 5 -3.43 23.07 -8.47
C SER A 5 -2.84 22.60 -7.14
N VAL A 6 -3.58 21.75 -6.43
CA VAL A 6 -3.19 21.12 -5.16
C VAL A 6 -3.38 19.61 -5.29
N VAL A 7 -2.41 18.86 -4.77
CA VAL A 7 -2.47 17.41 -4.62
C VAL A 7 -2.10 17.08 -3.18
N LEU A 8 -2.91 16.26 -2.52
CA LEU A 8 -2.65 15.70 -1.21
C LEU A 8 -1.97 14.33 -1.39
N LEU A 9 -0.87 14.11 -0.67
CA LEU A 9 -0.11 12.87 -0.69
C LEU A 9 -0.38 12.10 0.61
N LEU A 10 -1.41 11.28 0.60
CA LEU A 10 -1.80 10.49 1.77
C LEU A 10 -0.83 9.32 1.94
N GLN A 11 -0.41 9.08 3.16
CA GLN A 11 0.50 7.99 3.52
C GLN A 11 -0.14 7.17 4.62
N ASP A 12 -0.05 5.85 4.50
CA ASP A 12 -0.51 4.91 5.51
C ASP A 12 0.30 3.62 5.39
N THR A 13 0.21 2.72 6.36
CA THR A 13 0.84 1.40 6.30
C THR A 13 -0.24 0.32 6.33
N THR A 14 -0.21 -0.57 5.36
CA THR A 14 -1.07 -1.74 5.30
C THR A 14 -0.25 -3.03 5.15
N THR A 15 -0.94 -4.16 5.18
CA THR A 15 -0.33 -5.49 5.08
C THR A 15 -0.86 -6.23 3.86
N LEU A 16 0.04 -6.79 3.06
CA LEU A 16 -0.29 -7.79 2.05
C LEU A 16 -0.19 -9.17 2.69
N ASN A 17 -1.32 -9.87 2.81
CA ASN A 17 -1.40 -11.18 3.47
C ASN A 17 -1.23 -12.32 2.45
N PHE A 18 -0.18 -13.13 2.64
CA PHE A 18 0.15 -14.29 1.81
C PHE A 18 0.04 -15.62 2.56
N THR A 19 -0.55 -15.66 3.76
CA THR A 19 -0.69 -16.86 4.59
C THR A 19 -1.37 -18.05 3.88
N GLY A 20 -2.19 -17.79 2.85
CA GLY A 20 -2.83 -18.82 2.04
C GLY A 20 -1.94 -19.43 0.95
N GLN A 21 -0.82 -18.80 0.60
CA GLN A 21 0.11 -19.24 -0.46
C GLN A 21 1.29 -20.00 0.15
N LYS A 22 1.04 -21.25 0.56
CA LYS A 22 1.98 -22.04 1.38
C LYS A 22 3.23 -22.49 0.62
N GLU A 23 3.18 -22.47 -0.71
CA GLU A 23 4.27 -22.83 -1.62
C GLU A 23 5.26 -21.68 -1.85
N ARG A 24 4.97 -20.47 -1.36
CA ARG A 24 5.88 -19.31 -1.48
C ARG A 24 7.04 -19.48 -0.50
N GLU A 25 8.24 -19.55 -1.04
CA GLU A 25 9.50 -19.57 -0.27
C GLU A 25 10.18 -18.19 -0.21
N ASP A 26 9.63 -17.21 -0.92
CA ASP A 26 10.15 -15.84 -1.07
C ASP A 26 9.53 -14.83 -0.09
N ILE A 27 8.64 -15.28 0.79
CA ILE A 27 7.95 -14.41 1.76
C ILE A 27 8.14 -14.94 3.17
N ASP A 28 8.54 -14.02 4.06
CA ASP A 28 8.75 -14.28 5.47
C ASP A 28 7.54 -13.90 6.34
N PRO A 29 7.50 -14.40 7.59
CA PRO A 29 6.50 -14.01 8.56
C PRO A 29 6.58 -12.53 8.97
N ILE A 30 5.41 -11.91 9.15
CA ILE A 30 5.24 -10.56 9.67
C ILE A 30 4.45 -10.60 10.99
N ASN A 31 4.97 -9.97 12.04
CA ASN A 31 4.40 -9.92 13.41
C ASN A 31 4.27 -11.27 14.15
N HIS A 32 3.90 -12.35 13.47
CA HIS A 32 3.74 -13.71 14.00
C HIS A 32 4.25 -14.75 13.00
N GLU A 33 4.83 -15.84 13.49
CA GLU A 33 5.43 -16.92 12.67
C GLU A 33 4.50 -17.53 11.62
N LYS A 34 3.18 -17.49 11.85
CA LYS A 34 2.18 -18.06 10.93
C LYS A 34 1.62 -17.06 9.93
N HIS A 35 1.99 -15.79 10.02
CA HIS A 35 1.45 -14.73 9.17
C HIS A 35 2.49 -14.36 8.12
N LEU A 36 2.49 -15.07 6.99
CA LEU A 36 3.34 -14.71 5.85
C LEU A 36 2.79 -13.48 5.16
N GLY A 37 3.61 -12.46 4.95
CA GLY A 37 3.13 -11.20 4.41
C GLY A 37 4.20 -10.16 4.15
N LEU A 38 3.77 -9.00 3.66
CA LEU A 38 4.62 -7.83 3.45
C LEU A 38 3.95 -6.58 4.03
N LEU A 39 4.75 -5.70 4.62
CA LEU A 39 4.31 -4.35 4.98
C LEU A 39 4.42 -3.46 3.75
N LEU A 40 3.32 -2.81 3.40
CA LEU A 40 3.24 -1.86 2.29
C LEU A 40 2.96 -0.48 2.86
N HIS A 41 3.81 0.49 2.53
CA HIS A 41 3.64 1.89 2.91
C HIS A 41 3.47 2.75 1.66
N PRO A 42 2.28 2.76 1.03
CA PRO A 42 2.08 3.46 -0.24
C PRO A 42 1.82 4.95 -0.01
N ILE A 43 2.01 5.72 -1.09
CA ILE A 43 1.57 7.12 -1.17
C ILE A 43 0.40 7.19 -2.16
N LEU A 44 -0.77 7.62 -1.69
CA LEU A 44 -1.95 7.83 -2.53
C LEU A 44 -2.11 9.31 -2.85
N ALA A 45 -2.00 9.66 -4.12
CA ALA A 45 -2.23 11.02 -4.60
C ALA A 45 -3.73 11.27 -4.79
N VAL A 46 -4.26 12.31 -4.16
CA VAL A 46 -5.67 12.71 -4.28
C VAL A 46 -5.82 14.23 -4.39
N THR A 47 -6.90 14.71 -5.00
CA THR A 47 -7.27 16.14 -4.95
C THR A 47 -8.09 16.43 -3.68
N PRO A 48 -8.19 17.71 -3.23
CA PRO A 48 -9.09 18.10 -2.14
C PRO A 48 -10.57 17.71 -2.37
N GLU A 49 -11.00 17.64 -3.63
CA GLU A 49 -12.33 17.19 -4.07
C GLU A 49 -12.49 15.66 -4.09
N ARG A 50 -11.49 14.93 -3.56
CA ARG A 50 -11.47 13.46 -3.39
C ARG A 50 -11.34 12.67 -4.69
N LEU A 51 -10.84 13.30 -5.76
CA LEU A 51 -10.46 12.55 -6.96
C LEU A 51 -9.16 11.78 -6.70
N CYS A 52 -9.19 10.47 -6.90
CA CYS A 52 -8.00 9.62 -6.84
C CYS A 52 -7.16 9.78 -8.11
N LEU A 53 -5.88 10.14 -7.94
CA LEU A 53 -4.92 10.30 -9.04
C LEU A 53 -3.99 9.10 -9.19
N GLY A 54 -4.00 8.17 -8.24
CA GLY A 54 -3.22 6.93 -8.27
C GLY A 54 -2.19 6.81 -7.14
N VAL A 55 -1.48 5.68 -7.15
CA VAL A 55 -0.38 5.39 -6.22
C VAL A 55 0.94 5.88 -6.82
N LEU A 56 1.82 6.43 -5.99
CA LEU A 56 3.18 6.87 -6.34
C LEU A 56 4.24 5.88 -5.83
#